data_AF-A0A4U0RT85-F1
#
_entry.id   AF-A0A4U0RT85-F1
#
_cell.length_a   1.000
_cell.length_b   1.000
_cell.length_c   1.000
_cell.angle_alpha   90.00
_cell.angle_beta   90.00
_cell.angle_gamma   90.00
#
_symmetry.space_group_name_H-M   'P 1'
#
loop_
_entity.id
_entity.type
_entity.pdbx_description
1 polymer ?
#
loop_
_entity_poly.entity_id
_entity_poly.type
_entity_poly.pdbx_seq_one_letter_code
_entity_poly.pdbx_strand_id
1 'polypeptide(L)'
;MPVVAVNAGEALPETLRHAARALPPGAPIVVMLHGYRYSPRLPAHDPHRHILSPEAGPGGVSWPAALGFTGDPAEGLAVAFGWEARGRLRAAYARAEEAGAGLGALIGDLAALAGRPVGLIGHSLGARVALQALAAAPAGSIGRIVALNAAEFQDVALAALERPAGQMAEILNVTARENDPFDFGLEMLLSAGRRRALGAGLAQPRANWVDLQIDDAATLDALADLGFPTARGRRLMSHWTPYLREGLFEVYRAALCHPWALHLGLLRHHLPTRPQPRWSGLRALPPALPGLRA
;
A
#
# COMPACT_ATOMS: atom_id res chain seq x y z
N MET A 1 -10.69 11.89 -17.51
CA MET A 1 -11.03 10.59 -16.87
C MET A 1 -9.74 9.99 -16.34
N PRO A 2 -9.38 10.17 -15.06
CA PRO A 2 -8.05 9.78 -14.62
C PRO A 2 -7.99 8.35 -14.06
N VAL A 3 -9.14 7.69 -13.79
CA VAL A 3 -9.14 6.32 -13.26
C VAL A 3 -9.50 5.33 -14.36
N VAL A 4 -8.59 4.42 -14.67
CA VAL A 4 -8.81 3.33 -15.63
C VAL A 4 -8.74 1.99 -14.91
N ALA A 5 -9.80 1.19 -15.03
CA ALA A 5 -9.86 -0.15 -14.45
C ALA A 5 -9.15 -1.17 -15.35
N VAL A 6 -8.40 -2.08 -14.73
CA VAL A 6 -7.75 -3.23 -15.37
C VAL A 6 -7.85 -4.42 -14.42
N ASN A 7 -8.19 -5.61 -14.92
CA ASN A 7 -8.15 -6.82 -14.10
C ASN A 7 -6.90 -7.67 -14.38
N ALA A 8 -6.49 -8.43 -13.36
CA ALA A 8 -5.43 -9.42 -13.50
C ALA A 8 -5.75 -10.43 -14.62
N GLY A 9 -4.77 -10.67 -15.50
CA GLY A 9 -4.91 -11.54 -16.67
C GLY A 9 -5.44 -10.85 -17.92
N GLU A 10 -5.90 -9.59 -17.83
CA GLU A 10 -6.28 -8.80 -19.00
C GLU A 10 -5.05 -8.12 -19.62
N ALA A 11 -5.08 -7.95 -20.95
CA ALA A 11 -4.12 -7.11 -21.64
C ALA A 11 -4.36 -5.63 -21.30
N LEU A 12 -3.30 -4.82 -21.37
CA LEU A 12 -3.40 -3.38 -21.13
C LEU A 12 -4.40 -2.74 -22.12
N PRO A 13 -5.54 -2.17 -21.66
CA PRO A 13 -6.56 -1.61 -22.54
C PRO A 13 -6.01 -0.48 -23.41
N GLU A 14 -6.51 -0.32 -24.65
CA GLU A 14 -6.04 0.76 -25.53
C GLU A 14 -6.32 2.15 -24.96
N THR A 15 -7.42 2.30 -24.21
CA THR A 15 -7.71 3.55 -23.47
C THR A 15 -6.62 3.89 -22.47
N LEU A 16 -6.09 2.88 -21.77
CA LEU A 16 -4.99 3.04 -20.84
C LEU A 16 -3.67 3.34 -21.54
N ARG A 17 -3.39 2.66 -22.67
CA ARG A 17 -2.22 2.94 -23.52
C ARG A 17 -2.23 4.37 -24.04
N HIS A 18 -3.37 4.83 -24.54
CA HIS A 18 -3.56 6.20 -25.01
C HIS A 18 -3.37 7.21 -23.88
N ALA A 19 -4.00 6.98 -22.72
CA ALA A 19 -3.85 7.85 -21.56
C ALA A 19 -2.38 7.95 -21.12
N ALA A 20 -1.66 6.83 -21.05
CA ALA A 20 -0.24 6.81 -20.67
C ALA A 20 0.65 7.63 -21.62
N ARG A 21 0.40 7.56 -22.94
CA ARG A 21 1.14 8.36 -23.94
C ARG A 21 0.80 9.85 -23.89
N ALA A 22 -0.44 10.17 -23.56
CA ALA A 22 -0.96 11.54 -23.55
C ALA A 22 -0.74 12.28 -22.21
N LEU A 23 -0.09 11.64 -21.24
CA LEU A 23 0.11 12.22 -19.91
C LEU A 23 0.94 13.51 -19.98
N PRO A 24 0.50 14.59 -19.31
CA PRO A 24 1.30 15.80 -19.18
C PRO A 24 2.70 15.51 -18.60
N PRO A 25 3.73 16.32 -18.96
CA PRO A 25 5.04 16.23 -18.34
C PRO A 25 4.95 16.30 -16.81
N GLY A 26 5.65 15.40 -16.11
CA GLY A 26 5.68 15.34 -14.64
C GLY A 26 4.44 14.72 -13.96
N ALA A 27 3.29 14.60 -14.63
CA ALA A 27 2.10 13.96 -14.07
C ALA A 27 2.33 12.48 -13.69
N PRO A 28 1.91 12.02 -12.50
CA PRO A 28 2.22 10.67 -12.01
C PRO A 28 1.37 9.58 -12.69
N ILE A 29 1.85 8.33 -12.59
CA ILE A 29 1.03 7.14 -12.82
C ILE A 29 1.01 6.33 -11.54
N VAL A 30 -0.17 6.04 -11.01
CA VAL A 30 -0.34 5.29 -9.77
C VAL A 30 -1.26 4.10 -9.98
N VAL A 31 -0.77 2.89 -9.68
CA VAL A 31 -1.60 1.67 -9.63
C VAL A 31 -2.03 1.42 -8.20
N MET A 32 -3.34 1.25 -8.01
CA MET A 32 -3.97 0.98 -6.72
C MET A 32 -4.39 -0.47 -6.61
N LEU A 33 -4.04 -1.10 -5.49
CA LEU A 33 -4.15 -2.53 -5.27
C LEU A 33 -4.98 -2.82 -4.02
N HIS A 34 -6.20 -3.31 -4.23
CA HIS A 34 -7.09 -3.68 -3.13
C HIS A 34 -6.58 -4.91 -2.35
N GLY A 35 -7.07 -5.06 -1.12
CA GLY A 35 -6.75 -6.19 -0.25
C GLY A 35 -7.66 -7.41 -0.40
N TYR A 36 -7.62 -8.27 0.62
CA TYR A 36 -8.44 -9.47 0.73
C TYR A 36 -9.95 -9.17 0.70
N ARG A 37 -10.76 -10.14 0.23
CA ARG A 37 -12.24 -10.12 0.13
C ARG A 37 -12.85 -9.42 -1.09
N TYR A 38 -12.07 -8.73 -1.91
CA TYR A 38 -12.54 -8.16 -3.18
C TYR A 38 -12.45 -9.17 -4.33
N SER A 39 -13.34 -9.05 -5.31
CA SER A 39 -13.33 -9.82 -6.55
C SER A 39 -13.98 -8.98 -7.66
N PRO A 40 -13.27 -8.69 -8.77
CA PRO A 40 -13.85 -7.96 -9.90
C PRO A 40 -14.94 -8.74 -10.64
N ARG A 41 -15.13 -10.03 -10.32
CA ARG A 41 -16.15 -10.90 -10.92
C ARG A 41 -17.50 -10.84 -10.18
N LEU A 42 -17.52 -10.29 -8.97
CA LEU A 42 -18.69 -10.28 -8.11
C LEU A 42 -19.10 -8.83 -7.82
N PRO A 43 -20.21 -8.32 -8.36
CA PRO A 43 -20.60 -6.91 -8.23
C PRO A 43 -20.63 -6.37 -6.79
N ALA A 44 -21.03 -7.18 -5.81
CA ALA A 44 -21.08 -6.79 -4.38
C ALA A 44 -19.70 -6.73 -3.69
N HIS A 45 -18.65 -7.16 -4.38
CA HIS A 45 -17.27 -7.19 -3.90
C HIS A 45 -16.31 -6.65 -4.96
N ASP A 46 -16.83 -5.97 -5.98
CA ASP A 46 -16.07 -5.46 -7.10
C ASP A 46 -15.27 -4.24 -6.64
N PRO A 47 -13.93 -4.31 -6.61
CA PRO A 47 -13.11 -3.19 -6.13
C PRO A 47 -13.36 -1.93 -6.95
N HIS A 48 -13.73 -2.04 -8.22
CA HIS A 48 -14.01 -0.91 -9.13
C HIS A 48 -15.34 -0.21 -8.83
N ARG A 49 -16.19 -0.81 -7.99
CA ARG A 49 -17.44 -0.23 -7.45
C ARG A 49 -17.32 0.17 -5.99
N HIS A 50 -16.15 -0.02 -5.39
CA HIS A 50 -15.92 0.17 -3.96
C HIS A 50 -14.65 0.98 -3.70
N ILE A 51 -13.57 0.34 -3.24
CA ILE A 51 -12.40 1.06 -2.75
C ILE A 51 -11.58 1.72 -3.86
N LEU A 52 -11.68 1.19 -5.09
CA LEU A 52 -10.99 1.70 -6.27
C LEU A 52 -11.92 2.48 -7.22
N SER A 53 -13.17 2.74 -6.84
CA SER A 53 -14.06 3.59 -7.64
C SER A 53 -13.63 5.06 -7.57
N PRO A 54 -13.84 5.87 -8.63
CA PRO A 54 -13.52 7.30 -8.61
C PRO A 54 -14.29 8.10 -7.55
N GLU A 55 -15.47 7.61 -7.18
CA GLU A 55 -16.34 8.23 -6.19
C GLU A 55 -16.54 7.30 -4.99
N ALA A 56 -16.63 7.87 -3.79
CA ALA A 56 -16.87 7.10 -2.59
C ALA A 56 -18.35 6.71 -2.47
N GLY A 57 -18.62 5.42 -2.25
CA GLY A 57 -19.96 4.97 -1.84
C GLY A 57 -20.30 5.36 -0.39
N PRO A 58 -21.56 5.21 0.04
CA PRO A 58 -21.98 5.54 1.41
C PRO A 58 -21.11 4.83 2.47
N GLY A 59 -20.42 5.61 3.31
CA GLY A 59 -19.53 5.10 4.35
C GLY A 59 -18.22 4.46 3.87
N GLY A 60 -17.91 4.53 2.58
CA GLY A 60 -16.68 4.03 1.97
C GLY A 60 -15.64 5.12 1.71
N VAL A 61 -14.43 4.72 1.37
CA VAL A 61 -13.35 5.61 0.90
C VAL A 61 -13.06 5.29 -0.56
N SER A 62 -13.01 6.32 -1.41
CA SER A 62 -12.45 6.24 -2.76
C SER A 62 -10.95 6.53 -2.70
N TRP A 63 -10.13 5.53 -2.99
CA TRP A 63 -8.68 5.74 -3.07
C TRP A 63 -8.28 6.71 -4.19
N PRO A 64 -8.84 6.63 -5.42
CA PRO A 64 -8.51 7.60 -6.45
C PRO A 64 -8.77 9.05 -6.01
N ALA A 65 -9.96 9.33 -5.46
CA ALA A 65 -10.30 10.68 -5.00
C ALA A 65 -9.41 11.12 -3.84
N ALA A 66 -9.15 10.24 -2.87
CA ALA A 66 -8.30 10.56 -1.72
C ALA A 66 -6.82 10.78 -2.12
N LEU A 67 -6.36 10.19 -3.22
CA LEU A 67 -5.04 10.45 -3.81
C LEU A 67 -5.03 11.69 -4.74
N GLY A 68 -6.18 12.35 -4.93
CA GLY A 68 -6.30 13.56 -5.74
C GLY A 68 -6.53 13.33 -7.23
N PHE A 69 -6.97 12.14 -7.65
CA PHE A 69 -7.35 11.86 -9.04
C PHE A 69 -8.85 12.11 -9.24
N THR A 70 -9.24 13.35 -9.52
CA THR A 70 -10.64 13.80 -9.57
C THR A 70 -11.18 14.01 -10.98
N GLY A 71 -10.32 14.20 -11.97
CA GLY A 71 -10.79 14.43 -13.34
C GLY A 71 -9.75 15.03 -14.27
N ASP A 72 -8.84 15.82 -13.71
CA ASP A 72 -7.92 16.68 -14.43
C ASP A 72 -6.71 15.88 -14.94
N PRO A 73 -6.39 15.94 -16.25
CA PRO A 73 -5.19 15.31 -16.79
C PRO A 73 -3.88 15.66 -16.07
N ALA A 74 -3.77 16.85 -15.47
CA ALA A 74 -2.60 17.29 -14.73
C ALA A 74 -2.40 16.53 -13.39
N GLU A 75 -3.47 15.97 -12.82
CA GLU A 75 -3.40 15.12 -11.62
C GLU A 75 -2.69 13.79 -11.91
N GLY A 76 -2.68 13.37 -13.18
CA GLY A 76 -2.04 12.15 -13.66
C GLY A 76 -3.03 11.02 -13.95
N LEU A 77 -2.51 9.80 -13.95
CA LEU A 77 -3.23 8.59 -14.32
C LEU A 77 -3.28 7.62 -13.15
N ALA A 78 -4.48 7.32 -12.69
CA ALA A 78 -4.76 6.30 -11.71
C ALA A 78 -5.22 5.00 -12.40
N VAL A 79 -4.62 3.89 -12.03
CA VAL A 79 -4.99 2.56 -12.52
C VAL A 79 -5.59 1.77 -11.37
N ALA A 80 -6.89 1.47 -11.48
CA ALA A 80 -7.58 0.60 -10.54
C ALA A 80 -7.32 -0.86 -10.95
N PHE A 81 -6.46 -1.57 -10.23
CA PHE A 81 -6.11 -2.95 -10.57
C PHE A 81 -6.93 -3.95 -9.74
N GLY A 82 -7.81 -4.68 -10.42
CA GLY A 82 -8.68 -5.70 -9.83
C GLY A 82 -8.07 -7.10 -9.92
N TRP A 83 -8.10 -7.87 -8.83
CA TRP A 83 -7.65 -9.26 -8.83
C TRP A 83 -8.53 -10.13 -7.91
N GLU A 84 -8.50 -11.44 -8.09
CA GLU A 84 -9.36 -12.36 -7.33
C GLU A 84 -8.80 -12.64 -5.93
N ALA A 85 -9.25 -11.84 -4.95
CA ALA A 85 -8.76 -11.87 -3.57
C ALA A 85 -9.69 -12.60 -2.58
N ARG A 86 -10.68 -13.37 -3.05
CA ARG A 86 -11.62 -14.12 -2.17
C ARG A 86 -11.28 -15.60 -2.03
N GLY A 87 -11.95 -16.25 -1.09
CA GLY A 87 -11.75 -17.67 -0.78
C GLY A 87 -10.75 -17.86 0.35
N ARG A 88 -10.22 -19.08 0.53
CA ARG A 88 -9.30 -19.38 1.64
C ARG A 88 -8.04 -18.51 1.57
N LEU A 89 -7.56 -18.04 2.73
CA LEU A 89 -6.39 -17.15 2.81
C LEU A 89 -5.18 -17.66 2.03
N ARG A 90 -4.84 -18.95 2.14
CA ARG A 90 -3.74 -19.57 1.40
C ARG A 90 -3.92 -19.49 -0.13
N ALA A 91 -5.14 -19.66 -0.61
CA ALA A 91 -5.44 -19.55 -2.04
C ALA A 91 -5.40 -18.09 -2.52
N ALA A 92 -5.92 -17.16 -1.73
CA ALA A 92 -5.81 -15.73 -2.03
C ALA A 92 -4.35 -15.25 -2.02
N TYR A 93 -3.53 -15.77 -1.09
CA TYR A 93 -2.10 -15.49 -1.03
C TYR A 93 -1.34 -16.03 -2.26
N ALA A 94 -1.66 -17.23 -2.75
CA ALA A 94 -1.11 -17.75 -3.99
C ALA A 94 -1.53 -16.90 -5.21
N ARG A 95 -2.81 -16.56 -5.33
CA ARG A 95 -3.31 -15.70 -6.42
C ARG A 95 -2.72 -14.30 -6.40
N ALA A 96 -2.37 -13.76 -5.23
CA ALA A 96 -1.70 -12.47 -5.13
C ALA A 96 -0.31 -12.49 -5.79
N GLU A 97 0.39 -13.63 -5.76
CA GLU A 97 1.68 -13.81 -6.43
C GLU A 97 1.52 -13.90 -7.94
N GLU A 98 0.58 -14.70 -8.43
CA GLU A 98 0.24 -14.79 -9.85
C GLU A 98 -0.18 -13.41 -10.41
N ALA A 99 -1.08 -12.71 -9.71
CA ALA A 99 -1.55 -11.38 -10.09
C ALA A 99 -0.41 -10.35 -10.09
N GLY A 100 0.51 -10.42 -9.10
CA GLY A 100 1.66 -9.54 -9.02
C GLY A 100 2.65 -9.76 -10.15
N ALA A 101 2.99 -11.02 -10.45
CA ALA A 101 3.87 -11.33 -11.57
C ALA A 101 3.29 -10.81 -12.91
N GLY A 102 1.99 -11.00 -13.16
CA GLY A 102 1.31 -10.43 -14.32
C GLY A 102 1.30 -8.90 -14.34
N LEU A 103 1.08 -8.28 -13.18
CA LEU A 103 1.13 -6.82 -13.04
C LEU A 103 2.52 -6.25 -13.33
N GLY A 104 3.60 -6.95 -12.97
CA GLY A 104 4.97 -6.52 -13.26
C GLY A 104 5.23 -6.30 -14.76
N ALA A 105 4.69 -7.18 -15.61
CA ALA A 105 4.77 -7.03 -17.07
C ALA A 105 3.96 -5.81 -17.56
N LEU A 106 2.73 -5.64 -17.06
CA LEU A 106 1.87 -4.49 -17.40
C LEU A 106 2.51 -3.15 -16.97
N ILE A 107 3.19 -3.12 -15.82
CA ILE A 107 3.93 -1.93 -15.36
C ILE A 107 5.10 -1.62 -16.30
N GLY A 108 5.83 -2.63 -16.78
CA GLY A 108 6.88 -2.44 -17.77
C GLY A 108 6.37 -1.71 -19.03
N ASP A 109 5.26 -2.18 -19.57
CA ASP A 109 4.59 -1.54 -20.73
C ASP A 109 4.16 -0.11 -20.41
N LEU A 110 3.50 0.11 -19.27
CA LEU A 110 3.04 1.44 -18.85
C LEU A 110 4.18 2.44 -18.68
N ALA A 111 5.25 2.02 -17.99
CA ALA A 111 6.40 2.87 -17.74
C ALA A 111 7.10 3.25 -19.04
N ALA A 112 7.22 2.30 -19.99
CA ALA A 112 7.78 2.56 -21.30
C ALA A 112 6.92 3.53 -22.13
N LEU A 113 5.59 3.36 -22.12
CA LEU A 113 4.67 4.23 -22.85
C LEU A 113 4.66 5.66 -22.32
N ALA A 114 4.78 5.83 -21.01
CA ALA A 114 4.75 7.14 -20.36
C ALA A 114 6.13 7.80 -20.18
N GLY A 115 7.21 7.05 -20.48
CA GLY A 115 8.59 7.49 -20.31
C GLY A 115 8.98 7.78 -18.86
N ARG A 116 8.31 7.17 -17.88
CA ARG A 116 8.53 7.41 -16.44
C ARG A 116 8.10 6.21 -15.58
N PRO A 117 8.68 6.03 -14.38
CA PRO A 117 8.28 4.95 -13.48
C PRO A 117 6.84 5.08 -12.99
N VAL A 118 6.25 3.95 -12.60
CA VAL A 118 4.92 3.84 -12.01
C VAL A 118 5.01 3.75 -10.49
N GLY A 119 4.15 4.49 -9.78
CA GLY A 119 3.95 4.37 -8.34
C GLY A 119 2.91 3.30 -8.01
N LEU A 120 3.09 2.57 -6.91
CA LEU A 120 2.14 1.55 -6.46
C LEU A 120 1.65 1.85 -5.05
N ILE A 121 0.37 1.63 -4.79
CA ILE A 121 -0.19 1.60 -3.44
C ILE A 121 -1.03 0.36 -3.25
N GLY A 122 -0.77 -0.40 -2.19
CA GLY A 122 -1.46 -1.66 -1.94
C GLY A 122 -1.73 -1.91 -0.47
N HIS A 123 -2.93 -2.43 -0.17
CA HIS A 123 -3.32 -2.81 1.19
C HIS A 123 -3.28 -4.31 1.39
N SER A 124 -2.74 -4.76 2.53
CA SER A 124 -2.79 -6.19 2.92
C SER A 124 -2.20 -7.09 1.83
N LEU A 125 -2.96 -8.04 1.29
CA LEU A 125 -2.54 -8.87 0.16
C LEU A 125 -2.30 -8.07 -1.13
N GLY A 126 -2.89 -6.89 -1.29
CA GLY A 126 -2.56 -5.96 -2.38
C GLY A 126 -1.12 -5.44 -2.29
N ALA A 127 -0.55 -5.30 -1.10
CA ALA A 127 0.88 -5.00 -0.94
C ALA A 127 1.76 -6.19 -1.35
N ARG A 128 1.29 -7.43 -1.11
CA ARG A 128 1.95 -8.62 -1.68
C ARG A 128 1.91 -8.58 -3.21
N VAL A 129 0.77 -8.25 -3.83
CA VAL A 129 0.70 -8.06 -5.30
C VAL A 129 1.76 -7.05 -5.76
N ALA A 130 1.91 -5.91 -5.05
CA ALA A 130 2.92 -4.91 -5.38
C ALA A 130 4.36 -5.43 -5.28
N LEU A 131 4.70 -6.17 -4.21
CA LEU A 131 6.04 -6.74 -4.03
C LEU A 131 6.36 -7.85 -5.03
N GLN A 132 5.35 -8.63 -5.43
CA GLN A 132 5.50 -9.65 -6.47
C GLN A 132 5.63 -9.02 -7.86
N ALA A 133 4.92 -7.92 -8.11
CA ALA A 133 5.13 -7.10 -9.31
C ALA A 133 6.54 -6.51 -9.33
N LEU A 134 7.03 -6.01 -8.20
CA LEU A 134 8.41 -5.52 -8.07
C LEU A 134 9.45 -6.58 -8.41
N ALA A 135 9.22 -7.83 -8.00
CA ALA A 135 10.14 -8.92 -8.28
C ALA A 135 10.21 -9.28 -9.78
N ALA A 136 9.13 -9.04 -10.53
CA ALA A 136 8.97 -9.40 -11.93
C ALA A 136 9.18 -8.25 -12.92
N ALA A 137 9.07 -7.00 -12.47
CA ALA A 137 9.10 -5.83 -13.34
C ALA A 137 10.51 -5.50 -13.87
N PRO A 138 10.62 -4.83 -15.04
CA PRO A 138 11.89 -4.30 -15.53
C PRO A 138 12.51 -3.26 -14.57
N ALA A 139 13.83 -3.18 -14.56
CA ALA A 139 14.55 -2.17 -13.77
C ALA A 139 14.06 -0.75 -14.10
N GLY A 140 13.86 0.08 -13.08
CA GLY A 140 13.42 1.47 -13.23
C GLY A 140 11.95 1.66 -13.65
N SER A 141 11.17 0.60 -13.83
CA SER A 141 9.74 0.72 -14.20
C SER A 141 8.83 1.02 -13.00
N ILE A 142 9.24 0.66 -11.78
CA ILE A 142 8.55 1.00 -10.53
C ILE A 142 9.39 2.03 -9.78
N GLY A 143 8.77 3.15 -9.43
CA GLY A 143 9.44 4.26 -8.75
C GLY A 143 9.33 4.15 -7.24
N ARG A 144 8.09 4.03 -6.74
CA ARG A 144 7.81 3.93 -5.30
C ARG A 144 6.62 3.04 -5.01
N ILE A 145 6.70 2.28 -3.92
CA ILE A 145 5.62 1.45 -3.39
C ILE A 145 5.23 1.97 -2.00
N VAL A 146 3.94 2.25 -1.80
CA VAL A 146 3.33 2.48 -0.49
C VAL A 146 2.57 1.23 -0.08
N ALA A 147 3.11 0.49 0.88
CA ALA A 147 2.59 -0.79 1.33
C ALA A 147 1.83 -0.62 2.65
N LEU A 148 0.49 -0.71 2.60
CA LEU A 148 -0.40 -0.45 3.73
C LEU A 148 -0.72 -1.74 4.50
N ASN A 149 -0.18 -1.90 5.72
CA ASN A 149 -0.32 -3.11 6.53
C ASN A 149 -0.08 -4.39 5.70
N ALA A 150 1.08 -4.46 5.06
CA ALA A 150 1.38 -5.49 4.07
C ALA A 150 1.24 -6.91 4.63
N ALA A 151 0.39 -7.71 3.99
CA ALA A 151 0.20 -9.12 4.34
C ALA A 151 1.24 -9.98 3.60
N GLU A 152 2.51 -9.72 3.89
CA GLU A 152 3.67 -10.40 3.30
C GLU A 152 4.77 -10.59 4.35
N PHE A 153 5.71 -11.47 4.07
CA PHE A 153 6.83 -11.78 4.94
C PHE A 153 8.10 -11.00 4.58
N GLN A 154 8.93 -10.75 5.59
CA GLN A 154 10.19 -10.03 5.47
C GLN A 154 11.16 -10.66 4.45
N ASP A 155 11.28 -11.99 4.44
CA ASP A 155 12.16 -12.72 3.53
C ASP A 155 11.75 -12.57 2.06
N VAL A 156 10.44 -12.55 1.77
CA VAL A 156 9.93 -12.28 0.41
C VAL A 156 10.19 -10.84 0.00
N ALA A 157 9.99 -9.87 0.90
CA ALA A 157 10.31 -8.47 0.60
C ALA A 157 11.80 -8.27 0.34
N LEU A 158 12.66 -8.90 1.14
CA LEU A 158 14.12 -8.88 0.91
C LEU A 158 14.46 -9.50 -0.45
N ALA A 159 13.88 -10.64 -0.80
CA ALA A 159 14.11 -11.27 -2.09
C ALA A 159 13.66 -10.37 -3.26
N ALA A 160 12.54 -9.65 -3.12
CA ALA A 160 12.08 -8.68 -4.12
C ALA A 160 13.05 -7.50 -4.28
N LEU A 161 13.62 -7.01 -3.16
CA LEU A 161 14.63 -5.93 -3.16
C LEU A 161 15.95 -6.33 -3.84
N GLU A 162 16.29 -7.61 -3.88
CA GLU A 162 17.47 -8.10 -4.61
C GLU A 162 17.26 -8.15 -6.15
N ARG A 163 16.05 -7.91 -6.63
CA ARG A 163 15.75 -7.89 -8.08
C ARG A 163 16.11 -6.53 -8.68
N PRO A 164 16.39 -6.45 -9.99
CA PRO A 164 16.80 -5.19 -10.62
C PRO A 164 15.82 -4.02 -10.41
N ALA A 165 14.51 -4.25 -10.50
CA ALA A 165 13.52 -3.23 -10.16
C ALA A 165 13.49 -2.91 -8.66
N GLY A 166 13.66 -3.92 -7.80
CA GLY A 166 13.72 -3.77 -6.35
C GLY A 166 14.90 -2.95 -5.83
N GLN A 167 16.03 -2.96 -6.53
CA GLN A 167 17.19 -2.15 -6.18
C GLN A 167 16.99 -0.66 -6.50
N MET A 168 16.09 -0.33 -7.44
CA MET A 168 15.82 1.04 -7.89
C MET A 168 14.57 1.64 -7.25
N ALA A 169 13.56 0.83 -6.93
CA ALA A 169 12.32 1.30 -6.35
C ALA A 169 12.49 1.68 -4.88
N GLU A 170 11.78 2.71 -4.45
CA GLU A 170 11.64 3.10 -3.05
C GLU A 170 10.42 2.41 -2.41
N ILE A 171 10.51 2.02 -1.14
CA ILE A 171 9.41 1.37 -0.43
C ILE A 171 9.12 2.09 0.88
N LEU A 172 7.88 2.52 1.03
CA LEU A 172 7.30 3.02 2.27
C LEU A 172 6.37 1.94 2.84
N ASN A 173 6.85 1.21 3.84
CA ASN A 173 6.09 0.17 4.53
C ASN A 173 5.33 0.81 5.69
N VAL A 174 4.02 0.99 5.51
CA VAL A 174 3.14 1.59 6.50
C VAL A 174 2.59 0.51 7.41
N THR A 175 2.89 0.61 8.70
CA THR A 175 2.55 -0.40 9.70
C THR A 175 1.77 0.22 10.86
N ALA A 176 0.97 -0.60 11.56
CA ALA A 176 0.34 -0.22 12.81
C ALA A 176 0.33 -1.42 13.76
N ARG A 177 0.54 -1.24 15.07
CA ARG A 177 0.43 -2.33 16.06
C ARG A 177 -1.00 -2.80 16.26
N GLU A 178 -1.95 -1.95 15.87
CA GLU A 178 -3.36 -2.32 15.70
C GLU A 178 -3.55 -3.51 14.73
N ASN A 179 -2.59 -3.72 13.81
CA ASN A 179 -2.57 -4.81 12.85
C ASN A 179 -1.97 -6.12 13.39
N ASP A 180 -1.33 -6.10 14.57
CA ASP A 180 -0.54 -7.25 15.06
C ASP A 180 -1.32 -8.59 15.08
N PRO A 181 -2.63 -8.65 15.43
CA PRO A 181 -3.41 -9.89 15.34
C PRO A 181 -3.52 -10.47 13.92
N PHE A 182 -3.61 -9.62 12.90
CA PHE A 182 -3.73 -10.06 11.50
C PHE A 182 -2.40 -10.60 10.99
N ASP A 183 -1.31 -9.93 11.32
CA ASP A 183 0.04 -10.39 11.02
C ASP A 183 0.33 -11.73 11.72
N PHE A 184 -0.04 -11.89 12.99
CA PHE A 184 0.09 -13.18 13.67
C PHE A 184 -0.74 -14.28 13.00
N GLY A 185 -1.98 -13.97 12.61
CA GLY A 185 -2.82 -14.88 11.85
C GLY A 185 -2.15 -15.30 10.53
N LEU A 186 -1.56 -14.36 9.79
CA LEU A 186 -0.80 -14.63 8.57
C LEU A 186 0.39 -15.56 8.84
N GLU A 187 1.21 -15.24 9.84
CA GLU A 187 2.39 -16.02 10.24
C GLU A 187 2.01 -17.46 10.57
N MET A 188 0.98 -17.65 11.39
CA MET A 188 0.51 -18.98 11.77
C MET A 188 -0.13 -19.74 10.61
N LEU A 189 -1.08 -19.13 9.91
CA LEU A 189 -1.89 -19.82 8.90
C LEU A 189 -1.11 -20.16 7.63
N LEU A 190 -0.12 -19.36 7.26
CA LEU A 190 0.62 -19.55 6.01
C LEU A 190 2.00 -20.19 6.23
N SER A 191 2.67 -19.91 7.35
CA SER A 191 4.04 -20.34 7.60
C SER A 191 4.23 -21.20 8.85
N ALA A 192 3.16 -21.48 9.62
CA ALA A 192 3.25 -22.13 10.92
C ALA A 192 4.22 -21.40 11.88
N GLY A 193 4.24 -20.06 11.84
CA GLY A 193 5.09 -19.21 12.67
C GLY A 193 6.57 -19.18 12.28
N ARG A 194 6.97 -19.82 11.17
CA ARG A 194 8.38 -19.89 10.74
C ARG A 194 8.89 -18.61 10.06
N ARG A 195 7.98 -17.78 9.56
CA ARG A 195 8.30 -16.56 8.82
C ARG A 195 7.68 -15.37 9.53
N ARG A 196 8.34 -14.20 9.44
CA ARG A 196 7.93 -12.98 10.13
C ARG A 196 7.24 -12.02 9.17
N ALA A 197 6.09 -11.48 9.57
CA ALA A 197 5.32 -10.54 8.78
C ALA A 197 5.99 -9.16 8.69
N LEU A 198 5.75 -8.45 7.59
CA LEU A 198 6.24 -7.09 7.34
C LEU A 198 5.71 -6.04 8.31
N GLY A 199 4.62 -6.33 9.04
CA GLY A 199 4.18 -5.47 10.14
C GLY A 199 5.25 -5.27 11.21
N ALA A 200 6.23 -6.16 11.33
CA ALA A 200 7.38 -5.99 12.23
C ALA A 200 8.47 -5.04 11.70
N GLY A 201 8.27 -4.44 10.51
CA GLY A 201 9.29 -3.70 9.78
C GLY A 201 10.23 -4.62 8.98
N LEU A 202 11.22 -4.07 8.28
CA LEU A 202 12.24 -4.87 7.59
C LEU A 202 13.38 -5.23 8.55
N ALA A 203 13.75 -6.51 8.62
CA ALA A 203 14.79 -6.96 9.57
C ALA A 203 16.19 -6.40 9.27
N GLN A 204 16.48 -6.10 8.00
CA GLN A 204 17.75 -5.57 7.54
C GLN A 204 17.53 -4.16 6.99
N PRO A 205 18.24 -3.13 7.51
CA PRO A 205 18.13 -1.79 6.97
C PRO A 205 18.49 -1.75 5.48
N ARG A 206 17.67 -1.05 4.69
CA ARG A 206 17.90 -0.82 3.25
C ARG A 206 17.75 0.66 2.94
N ALA A 207 18.64 1.19 2.10
CA ALA A 207 18.66 2.61 1.77
C ALA A 207 17.35 3.10 1.12
N ASN A 208 16.72 2.22 0.33
CA ASN A 208 15.46 2.44 -0.37
C ASN A 208 14.21 1.91 0.38
N TRP A 209 14.30 1.66 1.69
CA TRP A 209 13.17 1.22 2.52
C TRP A 209 12.99 2.10 3.76
N VAL A 210 11.74 2.46 4.05
CA VAL A 210 11.34 3.14 5.29
C VAL A 210 10.11 2.46 5.88
N ASP A 211 10.17 2.14 7.17
CA ASP A 211 9.03 1.70 7.96
C ASP A 211 8.37 2.92 8.63
N LEU A 212 7.07 3.13 8.36
CA LEU A 212 6.26 4.21 8.93
C LEU A 212 5.20 3.62 9.87
N GLN A 213 5.40 3.73 11.18
CA GLN A 213 4.47 3.19 12.16
C GLN A 213 3.38 4.21 12.56
N ILE A 214 2.22 4.15 11.93
CA ILE A 214 1.18 5.19 12.00
C ILE A 214 0.33 5.20 13.28
N ASP A 215 0.61 4.34 14.25
CA ASP A 215 -0.01 4.35 15.58
C ASP A 215 0.99 4.70 16.69
N ASP A 216 2.21 5.09 16.33
CA ASP A 216 3.21 5.64 17.23
C ASP A 216 3.11 7.17 17.32
N ALA A 217 3.07 7.71 18.54
CA ALA A 217 2.87 9.14 18.76
C ALA A 217 4.01 9.98 18.18
N ALA A 218 5.26 9.55 18.35
CA ALA A 218 6.42 10.27 17.82
C ALA A 218 6.43 10.27 16.28
N THR A 219 6.01 9.18 15.66
CA THR A 219 5.79 9.12 14.21
C THR A 219 4.72 10.12 13.77
N LEU A 220 3.59 10.22 14.48
CA LEU A 220 2.52 11.16 14.14
C LEU A 220 2.94 12.63 14.34
N ASP A 221 3.73 12.92 15.38
CA ASP A 221 4.29 14.25 15.61
C ASP A 221 5.27 14.62 14.50
N ALA A 222 6.16 13.70 14.10
CA ALA A 222 7.08 13.89 12.98
C ALA A 222 6.35 14.14 11.65
N LEU A 223 5.23 13.45 11.38
CA LEU A 223 4.41 13.71 10.20
C LEU A 223 3.74 15.10 10.27
N ALA A 224 3.27 15.52 11.44
CA ALA A 224 2.70 16.87 11.61
C ALA A 224 3.75 17.96 11.37
N ASP A 225 4.98 17.78 11.86
CA ASP A 225 6.11 18.69 11.62
C ASP A 225 6.48 18.79 10.13
N LEU A 226 6.27 17.71 9.39
CA LEU A 226 6.43 17.66 7.93
C LEU A 226 5.23 18.24 7.16
N GLY A 227 4.21 18.76 7.85
CA GLY A 227 3.01 19.35 7.24
C GLY A 227 1.87 18.36 6.96
N PHE A 228 1.95 17.14 7.52
CA PHE A 228 0.93 16.09 7.36
C PHE A 228 0.25 15.76 8.70
N PRO A 229 -0.55 16.69 9.27
CA PRO A 229 -1.28 16.42 10.49
C PRO A 229 -2.21 15.22 10.27
N THR A 230 -2.06 14.22 11.13
CA THR A 230 -2.78 12.95 11.02
C THR A 230 -3.59 12.74 12.30
N ALA A 231 -4.82 12.26 12.16
CA ALA A 231 -5.68 12.03 13.31
C ALA A 231 -5.01 11.11 14.34
N ARG A 232 -5.11 11.53 15.61
CA ARG A 232 -4.64 10.76 16.77
C ARG A 232 -5.72 9.80 17.26
N GLY A 233 -5.31 8.84 18.08
CA GLY A 233 -6.18 7.81 18.63
C GLY A 233 -5.80 6.43 18.12
N ARG A 234 -5.86 5.45 19.02
CA ARG A 234 -5.57 4.05 18.72
C ARG A 234 -6.88 3.30 18.54
N ARG A 235 -6.96 2.47 17.51
CA ARG A 235 -8.04 1.51 17.27
C ARG A 235 -7.55 0.13 17.69
N LEU A 236 -8.36 -0.58 18.46
CA LEU A 236 -8.04 -1.96 18.80
C LEU A 236 -8.27 -2.86 17.58
N MET A 237 -7.28 -3.69 17.26
CA MET A 237 -7.40 -4.76 16.24
C MET A 237 -7.91 -4.27 14.88
N SER A 238 -7.33 -3.18 14.37
CA SER A 238 -7.75 -2.57 13.10
C SER A 238 -6.74 -2.85 11.98
N HIS A 239 -7.20 -3.61 10.98
CA HIS A 239 -6.42 -3.87 9.77
C HIS A 239 -6.46 -2.71 8.76
N TRP A 240 -7.46 -1.84 8.86
CA TRP A 240 -7.82 -0.84 7.86
C TRP A 240 -7.38 0.58 8.23
N THR A 241 -6.80 0.75 9.41
CA THR A 241 -6.28 2.05 9.88
C THR A 241 -5.44 2.80 8.86
N PRO A 242 -4.55 2.16 8.07
CA PRO A 242 -3.73 2.89 7.10
C PRO A 242 -4.51 3.70 6.07
N TYR A 243 -5.77 3.38 5.79
CA TYR A 243 -6.59 4.14 4.85
C TYR A 243 -7.89 4.70 5.45
N LEU A 244 -8.15 4.44 6.75
CA LEU A 244 -9.28 5.02 7.48
C LEU A 244 -8.86 6.11 8.48
N ARG A 245 -7.56 6.22 8.80
CA ARG A 245 -7.05 7.31 9.64
C ARG A 245 -6.95 8.56 8.79
N GLU A 246 -7.69 9.58 9.20
CA GLU A 246 -7.70 10.89 8.55
C GLU A 246 -6.30 11.51 8.50
N GLY A 247 -5.97 12.16 7.38
CA GLY A 247 -4.66 12.79 7.11
C GLY A 247 -3.65 11.88 6.41
N LEU A 248 -3.76 10.55 6.48
CA LEU A 248 -2.76 9.66 5.89
C LEU A 248 -2.71 9.69 4.36
N PHE A 249 -3.84 9.92 3.69
CA PHE A 249 -3.84 10.02 2.22
C PHE A 249 -3.05 11.21 1.69
N GLU A 250 -2.92 12.30 2.46
CA GLU A 250 -2.05 13.42 2.09
C GLU A 250 -0.58 13.00 2.06
N VAL A 251 -0.16 12.17 3.01
CA VAL A 251 1.18 11.57 3.04
C VAL A 251 1.39 10.68 1.81
N TYR A 252 0.41 9.83 1.48
CA TYR A 252 0.52 8.90 0.35
C TYR A 252 0.51 9.62 -1.00
N ARG A 253 -0.33 10.66 -1.13
CA ARG A 253 -0.38 11.53 -2.30
C ARG A 253 0.96 12.23 -2.49
N ALA A 254 1.52 12.84 -1.45
CA ALA A 254 2.85 13.43 -1.52
C ALA A 254 3.91 12.37 -1.88
N ALA A 255 3.86 11.19 -1.25
CA ALA A 255 4.81 10.12 -1.52
C ALA A 255 4.78 9.63 -2.98
N LEU A 256 3.60 9.51 -3.60
CA LEU A 256 3.43 8.90 -4.92
C LEU A 256 3.39 9.93 -6.06
N CYS A 257 2.71 11.04 -5.86
CA CYS A 257 2.49 12.07 -6.88
C CYS A 257 3.58 13.14 -6.86
N HIS A 258 4.22 13.37 -5.71
CA HIS A 258 5.30 14.34 -5.53
C HIS A 258 6.50 13.73 -4.79
N PRO A 259 7.10 12.63 -5.28
CA PRO A 259 8.14 11.89 -4.55
C PRO A 259 9.37 12.74 -4.19
N TRP A 260 9.59 13.84 -4.92
CA TRP A 260 10.60 14.87 -4.65
C TRP A 260 10.30 15.74 -3.43
N ALA A 261 9.04 15.89 -3.05
CA ALA A 261 8.64 16.64 -1.85
C ALA A 261 8.80 15.79 -0.58
N LEU A 262 8.67 14.46 -0.71
CA LEU A 262 8.76 13.52 0.40
C LEU A 262 9.78 12.42 0.10
N HIS A 263 11.06 12.78 0.11
CA HIS A 263 12.16 11.83 -0.06
C HIS A 263 12.28 10.87 1.13
N LEU A 264 12.66 9.61 0.88
CA LEU A 264 12.85 8.63 1.96
C LEU A 264 13.93 9.04 2.98
N GLY A 265 14.97 9.76 2.54
CA GLY A 265 15.99 10.30 3.44
C GLY A 265 15.43 11.32 4.44
N LEU A 266 14.50 12.17 3.99
CA LEU A 266 13.80 13.13 4.85
C LEU A 266 12.93 12.38 5.87
N LEU A 267 12.11 11.42 5.42
CA LEU A 267 11.32 10.59 6.32
C LEU A 267 12.20 9.88 7.36
N ARG A 268 13.29 9.24 6.93
CA ARG A 268 14.20 8.53 7.84
C ARG A 268 14.85 9.46 8.88
N HIS A 269 15.09 10.73 8.53
CA HIS A 269 15.66 11.71 9.45
C HIS A 269 14.66 12.13 10.55
N HIS A 270 13.39 12.31 10.18
CA HIS A 270 12.33 12.75 11.11
C HIS A 270 11.72 11.60 11.92
N LEU A 271 11.70 10.38 11.37
CA LEU A 271 11.03 9.25 12.01
C LEU A 271 11.84 8.66 13.17
N PRO A 272 11.17 8.06 14.18
CA PRO A 272 11.83 7.35 15.26
C PRO A 272 12.75 6.24 14.74
N THR A 273 13.95 6.15 15.32
CA THR A 273 14.96 5.14 14.92
C THR A 273 14.56 3.71 15.26
N ARG A 274 13.66 3.52 16.23
CA ARG A 274 13.16 2.21 16.65
C ARG A 274 11.64 2.22 16.65
N PRO A 275 10.99 1.32 15.89
CA PRO A 275 9.55 1.19 15.96
C PRO A 275 9.14 0.60 17.32
N GLN A 276 7.89 0.83 17.72
CA GLN A 276 7.37 0.21 18.94
C GLN A 276 7.36 -1.32 18.79
N PRO A 277 7.59 -2.09 19.86
CA PRO A 277 7.56 -3.55 19.79
C PRO A 277 6.18 -4.09 19.39
N ARG A 278 6.17 -5.28 18.77
CA ARG A 278 4.95 -6.08 18.55
C ARG A 278 4.17 -6.24 19.86
N TRP A 279 2.85 -6.20 19.77
CA TRP A 279 1.88 -6.33 20.86
C TRP A 279 1.88 -5.18 21.88
N SER A 280 2.65 -4.11 21.65
CA SER A 280 2.53 -2.86 22.42
C SER A 280 1.13 -2.22 22.28
N GLY A 281 0.39 -2.62 21.24
CA GLY A 281 -1.07 -2.52 21.08
C GLY A 281 -1.88 -2.83 22.34
N LEU A 282 -1.57 -3.98 22.94
CA LEU A 282 -2.42 -4.64 23.94
C LEU A 282 -2.23 -4.10 25.36
N ARG A 283 -1.11 -3.42 25.64
CA ARG A 283 -0.79 -2.87 26.97
C ARG A 283 -1.53 -1.58 27.30
N ALA A 284 -2.21 -0.97 26.32
CA ALA A 284 -3.05 0.21 26.53
C ALA A 284 -4.53 -0.18 26.69
N LEU A 285 -4.81 -1.15 27.56
CA LEU A 285 -6.14 -1.23 28.16
C LEU A 285 -6.41 0.11 28.87
N PRO A 286 -7.62 0.70 28.73
CA PRO A 286 -7.93 1.92 29.47
C PRO A 286 -7.72 1.69 30.97
N PRO A 287 -7.29 2.72 31.74
CA PRO A 287 -7.32 2.61 33.19
C PRO A 287 -8.72 2.18 33.61
N ALA A 288 -8.78 1.22 34.51
CA ALA A 288 -10.02 0.60 34.98
C ALA A 288 -11.13 1.65 35.18
N LEU A 289 -12.33 1.34 34.66
CA LEU A 289 -13.53 2.12 34.94
C LEU A 289 -13.61 2.39 36.45
N PRO A 290 -13.67 3.65 36.90
CA PRO A 290 -13.84 3.96 38.31
C PRO A 290 -15.27 3.57 38.69
N GLY A 291 -15.46 2.38 39.26
CA GLY A 291 -16.81 1.99 39.63
C GLY A 291 -17.09 0.55 40.05
N LEU A 292 -16.10 -0.26 40.40
CA LEU A 292 -16.36 -1.53 41.11
C LEU A 292 -15.43 -1.60 42.33
N ARG A 293 -15.92 -1.04 43.44
CA ARG A 293 -15.47 -1.38 44.80
C ARG A 293 -16.40 -2.47 45.35
N ALA A 294 -15.76 -3.41 46.03
CA ALA A 294 -16.27 -4.54 46.83
C ALA A 294 -16.88 -5.69 46.04
#